data_AF-A7S7B5-F1
#
_entry.id   AF-A7S7B5-F1
#
_cell.length_a   1.000
_cell.length_b   1.000
_cell.length_c   1.000
_cell.angle_alpha   90.00
_cell.angle_beta   90.00
_cell.angle_gamma   90.00
#
_symmetry.space_group_name_H-M   'P 1'
#
loop_
_entity.id
_entity.type
_entity.pdbx_description
1 polymer ?
#
loop_
_entity_poly.entity_id
_entity_poly.type
_entity_poly.pdbx_seq_one_letter_code
_entity_poly.pdbx_strand_id
1 'polypeptide(L)'
;SLTPCQKQKQALGSRRLIPDRYTPTCKPDGRFEEVQCNPATSACWCVDSDGQEIMGSRSTGPVKCTKQGVPETECQSQVKQALETPSGKGRFVPRCKADGQFEEVQCNEWTGQCWCVDNSGIEIQGTRTKDFVSCPGQTNSLTVCQYKHQVSSVNAAPGAFVPQCRSDGGYDVVQCRGAVCYCVDKRGIEIQGTRLPIADKRPNC
;
A
#
# COMPACT_ATOMS: atom_id res chain seq x y z
N SER A 1 22.02 -35.11 -18.24
CA SER A 1 21.19 -35.64 -17.13
C SER A 1 19.87 -34.91 -17.09
N LEU A 2 18.76 -35.58 -16.79
CA LEU A 2 17.46 -34.93 -16.68
C LEU A 2 17.35 -34.11 -15.38
N THR A 3 16.74 -32.93 -15.48
CA THR A 3 16.40 -32.08 -14.33
C THR A 3 15.23 -32.67 -13.52
N PRO A 4 14.95 -32.19 -12.29
CA PRO A 4 13.79 -32.64 -11.51
C PRO A 4 12.46 -32.55 -12.29
N CYS A 5 12.17 -31.41 -12.93
CA CYS A 5 10.94 -31.24 -13.72
C CYS A 5 10.86 -32.22 -14.88
N GLN A 6 11.97 -32.40 -15.63
CA GLN A 6 12.00 -33.32 -16.76
C GLN A 6 11.80 -34.78 -16.33
N LYS A 7 12.38 -35.19 -15.21
CA LYS A 7 12.16 -36.53 -14.62
C LYS A 7 10.70 -36.73 -14.24
N GLN A 8 10.09 -35.76 -13.58
CA GLN A 8 8.68 -35.82 -13.18
C GLN A 8 7.76 -35.88 -14.40
N LYS A 9 8.02 -35.05 -15.42
CA LYS A 9 7.29 -35.06 -16.69
C LYS A 9 7.38 -36.42 -17.40
N GLN A 10 8.56 -37.02 -17.47
CA GLN A 10 8.75 -38.35 -18.09
C GLN A 10 8.03 -39.45 -17.30
N ALA A 11 8.16 -39.47 -15.97
CA ALA A 11 7.53 -40.48 -15.11
C ALA A 11 5.98 -40.45 -15.19
N LEU A 12 5.40 -39.27 -15.40
CA LEU A 12 3.96 -39.08 -15.54
C LEU A 12 3.45 -39.40 -16.95
N GLY A 13 4.24 -39.12 -18.00
CA GLY A 13 3.88 -39.45 -19.38
C GLY A 13 3.91 -40.95 -19.71
N SER A 14 4.61 -41.77 -18.92
CA SER A 14 4.78 -43.21 -19.18
C SER A 14 3.78 -44.13 -18.44
N ARG A 15 2.92 -43.59 -17.56
CA ARG A 15 1.87 -44.36 -16.85
C ARG A 15 0.50 -43.97 -17.40
N ARG A 16 -0.34 -44.97 -17.73
CA ARG A 16 -1.70 -44.86 -18.31
C ARG A 16 -2.45 -43.57 -17.95
N LEU A 17 -3.12 -43.00 -18.96
CA LEU A 17 -3.99 -41.82 -18.92
C LEU A 17 -4.94 -41.84 -17.71
N ILE A 18 -4.57 -41.15 -16.64
CA ILE A 18 -5.48 -40.77 -15.56
C ILE A 18 -6.04 -39.41 -15.98
N PRO A 19 -7.35 -39.29 -16.31
CA PRO A 19 -7.94 -38.11 -16.95
C PRO A 19 -7.72 -36.78 -16.21
N ASP A 20 -7.44 -36.81 -14.91
CA ASP A 20 -7.27 -35.62 -14.06
C ASP A 20 -5.83 -35.37 -13.61
N ARG A 21 -4.86 -36.12 -14.15
CA ARG A 21 -3.48 -36.07 -13.67
C ARG A 21 -2.68 -34.96 -14.34
N TYR A 22 -2.39 -33.94 -13.55
CA TYR A 22 -1.49 -32.85 -13.92
C TYR A 22 -0.10 -33.36 -14.36
N THR A 23 0.40 -32.81 -15.46
CA THR A 23 1.77 -33.01 -15.97
C THR A 23 2.53 -31.68 -15.85
N PRO A 24 3.73 -31.64 -15.24
CA PRO A 24 4.43 -30.39 -15.02
C PRO A 24 4.94 -29.75 -16.30
N THR A 25 4.85 -28.43 -16.33
CA THR A 25 5.43 -27.58 -17.36
C THR A 25 6.83 -27.18 -16.95
N CYS A 26 7.80 -27.41 -17.84
CA CYS A 26 9.20 -27.09 -17.61
C CYS A 26 9.65 -25.99 -18.56
N LYS A 27 10.53 -25.11 -18.06
CA LYS A 27 11.27 -24.13 -18.83
C LYS A 27 12.25 -24.80 -19.81
N PRO A 28 12.78 -24.05 -20.81
CA PRO A 28 13.82 -24.55 -21.70
C PRO A 28 15.08 -25.06 -20.98
N ASP A 29 15.44 -24.45 -19.85
CA ASP A 29 16.57 -24.88 -19.01
C ASP A 29 16.25 -26.09 -18.11
N GLY A 30 15.01 -26.59 -18.17
CA GLY A 30 14.56 -27.75 -17.42
C GLY A 30 14.12 -27.45 -15.99
N ARG A 31 14.14 -26.20 -15.51
CA ARG A 31 13.47 -25.84 -14.25
C ARG A 31 11.95 -25.92 -14.41
N PHE A 32 11.22 -25.93 -13.30
CA PHE A 32 9.78 -25.74 -13.33
C PHE A 32 9.44 -24.34 -13.83
N GLU A 33 8.38 -24.22 -14.63
CA GLU A 33 7.68 -22.94 -14.77
C GLU A 33 7.09 -22.54 -13.41
N GLU A 34 7.12 -21.27 -13.04
CA GLU A 34 6.60 -20.85 -11.74
C GLU A 34 5.08 -21.04 -11.65
N VAL A 35 4.38 -20.95 -12.78
CA VAL A 35 2.96 -21.25 -12.90
C VAL A 35 2.77 -22.69 -13.39
N GLN A 36 1.94 -23.45 -12.69
CA GLN A 36 1.56 -24.80 -13.06
C GLN A 36 0.05 -24.90 -13.14
N CYS A 37 -0.47 -25.54 -14.18
CA CYS A 37 -1.90 -25.64 -14.43
C CYS A 37 -2.31 -27.07 -14.73
N ASN A 38 -3.45 -27.49 -14.19
CA ASN A 38 -4.12 -28.74 -14.55
C ASN A 38 -5.30 -28.44 -15.50
N PRO A 39 -5.17 -28.73 -16.81
CA PRO A 39 -6.22 -28.43 -17.78
C PRO A 39 -7.55 -29.12 -17.48
N ALA A 40 -7.54 -30.32 -16.88
CA ALA A 40 -8.75 -31.08 -16.56
C ALA A 40 -9.62 -30.41 -15.50
N THR A 41 -9.01 -29.67 -14.57
CA THR A 41 -9.69 -29.00 -13.46
C THR A 41 -9.74 -27.48 -13.62
N SER A 42 -9.08 -26.94 -14.66
CA SER A 42 -8.81 -25.51 -14.83
C SER A 42 -8.08 -24.84 -13.64
N ALA A 43 -7.53 -25.61 -12.71
CA ALA A 43 -6.80 -25.09 -11.58
C ALA A 43 -5.36 -24.73 -11.98
N CYS A 44 -4.90 -23.54 -11.59
CA CYS A 44 -3.50 -23.15 -11.66
C CYS A 44 -2.98 -22.77 -10.28
N TRP A 45 -1.68 -22.95 -10.04
CA TRP A 45 -1.00 -22.66 -8.79
C TRP A 45 0.45 -22.26 -9.05
N CYS A 46 1.07 -21.63 -8.06
CA CYS A 46 2.50 -21.33 -8.10
C CYS A 46 3.30 -22.49 -7.49
N VAL A 47 4.52 -22.72 -8.00
CA VAL A 47 5.45 -23.71 -7.46
C VAL A 47 6.81 -23.13 -7.11
N ASP A 48 7.48 -23.71 -6.11
CA ASP A 48 8.87 -23.40 -5.78
C ASP A 48 9.87 -24.00 -6.78
N SER A 49 11.17 -23.87 -6.49
CA SER A 49 12.25 -24.39 -7.35
C SER A 49 12.26 -25.91 -7.49
N ASP A 50 11.65 -26.64 -6.55
CA ASP A 50 11.55 -28.09 -6.55
C ASP A 50 10.23 -28.59 -7.17
N GLY A 51 9.36 -27.66 -7.59
CA GLY A 51 8.07 -27.96 -8.21
C GLY A 51 6.96 -28.24 -7.20
N GLN A 52 7.16 -27.91 -5.92
CA GLN A 52 6.14 -28.05 -4.89
C GLN A 52 5.20 -26.85 -4.91
N GLU A 53 3.91 -27.11 -4.74
CA GLU A 53 2.90 -26.07 -4.70
C GLU A 53 3.09 -25.13 -3.50
N ILE A 54 3.09 -23.83 -3.76
CA ILE A 54 3.04 -22.81 -2.72
C ILE A 54 1.62 -22.74 -2.17
N MET A 55 1.51 -22.89 -0.85
CA MET A 55 0.22 -22.87 -0.16
C MET A 55 -0.56 -21.58 -0.44
N GLY A 56 -1.86 -21.71 -0.73
CA GLY A 56 -2.75 -20.57 -1.02
C GLY A 56 -2.60 -19.98 -2.42
N SER A 57 -1.70 -20.50 -3.26
CA SER A 57 -1.51 -20.02 -4.64
C SER A 57 -2.53 -20.58 -5.64
N ARG A 58 -3.25 -21.64 -5.27
CA ARG A 58 -4.17 -22.35 -6.16
C ARG A 58 -5.45 -21.56 -6.40
N SER A 59 -5.78 -21.39 -7.68
CA SER A 59 -7.01 -20.72 -8.12
C SER A 59 -7.64 -21.47 -9.29
N THR A 60 -8.95 -21.28 -9.48
CA THR A 60 -9.66 -21.69 -10.69
C THR A 60 -9.45 -20.61 -11.75
N GLY A 61 -8.50 -20.83 -12.66
CA GLY A 61 -8.09 -19.85 -13.67
C GLY A 61 -6.63 -19.38 -13.51
N PRO A 62 -6.21 -18.38 -14.32
CA PRO A 62 -4.82 -17.92 -14.36
C PRO A 62 -4.35 -17.36 -13.02
N VAL A 63 -3.11 -17.69 -12.64
CA VAL A 63 -2.39 -17.10 -11.50
C VAL A 63 -1.13 -16.42 -12.01
N LYS A 64 -0.72 -15.33 -11.34
CA LYS A 64 0.56 -14.67 -11.59
C LYS A 64 1.51 -15.04 -10.47
N CYS A 65 2.72 -15.45 -10.82
CA CYS A 65 3.75 -15.83 -9.87
C CYS A 65 5.01 -15.01 -10.15
N THR A 66 5.67 -14.58 -9.07
CA THR A 66 7.02 -14.01 -9.12
C THR A 66 8.02 -15.07 -9.61
N LYS A 67 9.25 -14.66 -9.96
CA LYS A 67 10.33 -15.60 -10.35
C LYS A 67 10.73 -16.58 -9.24
N GLN A 68 10.33 -16.29 -8.01
CA GLN A 68 10.56 -17.12 -6.84
C GLN A 68 9.41 -18.12 -6.59
N GLY A 69 8.39 -18.14 -7.45
CA GLY A 69 7.22 -19.00 -7.27
C GLY A 69 6.21 -18.46 -6.26
N VAL A 70 6.37 -17.25 -5.74
CA VAL A 70 5.41 -16.64 -4.81
C VAL A 70 4.27 -16.01 -5.61
N PRO A 71 2.99 -16.17 -5.20
CA PRO A 71 1.86 -15.46 -5.79
C PRO A 71 2.12 -13.95 -5.86
N GLU A 72 2.01 -13.39 -7.05
CA GLU A 72 2.14 -11.95 -7.26
C GLU A 72 0.89 -11.24 -6.74
N THR A 73 1.09 -10.24 -5.89
CA THR A 73 0.01 -9.42 -5.33
C THR A 73 -0.46 -8.35 -6.32
N GLU A 74 -1.65 -7.81 -6.09
CA GLU A 74 -2.20 -6.75 -6.94
C GLU A 74 -1.29 -5.50 -6.98
N CYS A 75 -0.74 -5.07 -5.84
CA CYS A 75 0.19 -3.94 -5.80
C CYS A 75 1.44 -4.19 -6.65
N GLN A 76 2.06 -5.37 -6.51
CA GLN A 76 3.24 -5.75 -7.30
C GLN A 76 2.93 -5.79 -8.80
N SER A 77 1.78 -6.34 -9.17
CA SER A 77 1.29 -6.36 -10.56
C SER A 77 1.09 -4.95 -11.11
N GLN A 78 0.55 -4.02 -10.32
CA GLN A 78 0.39 -2.62 -10.72
C GLN A 78 1.74 -1.89 -10.82
N VAL A 79 2.69 -2.16 -9.92
CA VAL A 79 4.06 -1.64 -10.04
C VAL A 79 4.70 -2.09 -11.35
N LYS A 80 4.61 -3.38 -11.69
CA LYS A 80 5.18 -3.92 -12.92
C LYS A 80 4.52 -3.32 -14.17
N GLN A 81 3.19 -3.30 -14.22
CA GLN A 81 2.42 -2.71 -15.33
C GLN A 81 2.73 -1.23 -15.50
N ALA A 82 2.87 -0.52 -14.39
CA ALA A 82 3.44 0.81 -14.42
C ALA A 82 4.80 0.69 -15.12
N LEU A 83 5.84 0.13 -14.52
CA LEU A 83 7.20 0.16 -15.06
C LEU A 83 7.36 -0.25 -16.54
N GLU A 84 6.54 -1.17 -17.04
CA GLU A 84 6.56 -1.64 -18.44
C GLU A 84 5.93 -0.68 -19.47
N THR A 85 5.06 0.26 -19.06
CA THR A 85 4.40 1.17 -20.00
C THR A 85 5.36 2.30 -20.44
N PRO A 86 5.60 2.52 -21.75
CA PRO A 86 6.51 3.56 -22.24
C PRO A 86 6.13 4.98 -21.78
N SER A 87 7.16 5.72 -21.39
CA SER A 87 7.18 7.00 -20.69
C SER A 87 6.24 8.10 -21.20
N GLY A 88 5.22 8.42 -20.39
CA GLY A 88 4.68 9.77 -20.26
C GLY A 88 5.01 10.33 -18.87
N LYS A 89 5.56 11.55 -18.79
CA LYS A 89 5.84 12.24 -17.50
C LYS A 89 4.57 12.23 -16.63
N GLY A 90 4.68 11.88 -15.34
CA GLY A 90 3.57 11.98 -14.38
C GLY A 90 2.91 10.68 -13.93
N ARG A 91 3.43 9.49 -14.28
CA ARG A 91 2.71 8.22 -14.01
C ARG A 91 2.94 7.67 -12.60
N PHE A 92 1.93 7.78 -11.75
CA PHE A 92 1.86 7.14 -10.44
C PHE A 92 2.35 5.67 -10.45
N VAL A 93 3.33 5.37 -9.59
CA VAL A 93 3.77 4.01 -9.27
C VAL A 93 3.35 3.75 -7.82
N PRO A 94 2.50 2.75 -7.54
CA PRO A 94 2.05 2.49 -6.18
C PRO A 94 3.22 1.97 -5.32
N ARG A 95 3.15 2.26 -4.03
CA ARG A 95 4.07 1.76 -3.02
C ARG A 95 3.48 0.53 -2.35
N CYS A 96 4.29 -0.51 -2.23
CA CYS A 96 3.90 -1.78 -1.62
C CYS A 96 4.75 -2.03 -0.37
N LYS A 97 4.12 -2.62 0.64
CA LYS A 97 4.78 -3.19 1.82
C LYS A 97 5.63 -4.40 1.41
N ALA A 98 6.46 -4.88 2.34
CA ALA A 98 7.33 -6.04 2.12
C ALA A 98 6.55 -7.33 1.80
N ASP A 99 5.32 -7.46 2.29
CA ASP A 99 4.42 -8.59 2.01
C ASP A 99 3.64 -8.44 0.68
N GLY A 100 3.87 -7.35 -0.06
CA GLY A 100 3.21 -7.06 -1.33
C GLY A 100 1.85 -6.38 -1.20
N GLN A 101 1.32 -6.16 0.00
CA GLN A 101 0.11 -5.34 0.17
C GLN A 101 0.41 -3.87 -0.14
N PHE A 102 -0.62 -3.08 -0.43
CA PHE A 102 -0.46 -1.63 -0.57
C PHE A 102 0.00 -1.01 0.75
N GLU A 103 0.94 -0.06 0.67
CA GLU A 103 1.15 0.88 1.78
C GLU A 103 -0.12 1.71 1.96
N GLU A 104 -0.51 1.98 3.21
CA GLU A 104 -1.72 2.75 3.50
C GLU A 104 -1.64 4.16 2.92
N VAL A 105 -0.45 4.76 2.90
CA VAL A 105 -0.17 6.06 2.32
C VAL A 105 0.46 5.87 0.93
N GLN A 106 -0.21 6.39 -0.09
CA GLN A 106 0.30 6.45 -1.45
C GLN A 106 0.67 7.89 -1.79
N CYS A 107 1.79 8.09 -2.47
CA CYS A 107 2.24 9.42 -2.90
C CYS A 107 2.56 9.43 -4.39
N ASN A 108 2.06 10.46 -5.08
CA ASN A 108 2.47 10.77 -6.44
C ASN A 108 3.64 11.76 -6.39
N GLU A 109 4.84 11.26 -6.68
CA GLU A 109 6.08 12.06 -6.67
C GLU A 109 6.05 13.26 -7.63
N TRP A 110 5.27 13.19 -8.71
CA TRP A 110 5.19 14.29 -9.68
C TRP A 110 4.27 15.42 -9.22
N THR A 111 3.14 15.09 -8.60
CA THR A 111 2.20 16.12 -8.11
C THR A 111 2.49 16.56 -6.68
N GLY A 112 3.32 15.79 -5.96
CA GLY A 112 3.59 15.95 -4.53
C GLY A 112 2.37 15.65 -3.66
N GLN A 113 1.34 14.99 -4.20
CA GLN A 113 0.14 14.66 -3.45
C GLN A 113 0.25 13.26 -2.85
N CYS A 114 -0.12 13.12 -1.58
CA CYS A 114 -0.29 11.85 -0.89
C CYS A 114 -1.75 11.64 -0.50
N TRP A 115 -2.20 10.38 -0.43
CA TRP A 115 -3.54 9.99 -0.04
C TRP A 115 -3.52 8.63 0.66
N CYS A 116 -4.61 8.30 1.34
CA CYS A 116 -4.79 6.97 1.92
C CYS A 116 -5.45 6.03 0.91
N VAL A 117 -5.09 4.76 0.95
CA VAL A 117 -5.76 3.70 0.19
C VAL A 117 -6.30 2.60 1.10
N ASP A 118 -7.30 1.89 0.61
CA ASP A 118 -7.76 0.63 1.21
C ASP A 118 -6.83 -0.56 0.84
N ASN A 119 -7.20 -1.76 1.30
CA ASN A 119 -6.43 -2.99 1.05
C ASN A 119 -6.36 -3.37 -0.45
N SER A 120 -7.23 -2.82 -1.28
CA SER A 120 -7.24 -3.02 -2.73
C SER A 120 -6.46 -1.94 -3.48
N GLY A 121 -5.88 -0.97 -2.77
CA GLY A 121 -5.16 0.16 -3.35
C GLY A 121 -6.06 1.29 -3.84
N ILE A 122 -7.36 1.28 -3.50
CA ILE A 122 -8.31 2.31 -3.91
C ILE A 122 -8.22 3.50 -2.96
N GLU A 123 -8.15 4.71 -3.51
CA GLU A 123 -8.11 5.94 -2.71
C GLU A 123 -9.33 6.08 -1.80
N ILE A 124 -9.07 6.31 -0.52
CA ILE A 124 -10.08 6.71 0.45
C ILE A 124 -10.41 8.18 0.21
N GLN A 125 -11.66 8.45 -0.13
CA GLN A 125 -12.13 9.79 -0.51
C GLN A 125 -11.80 10.85 0.56
N GLY A 126 -11.28 11.99 0.11
CA GLY A 126 -11.00 13.15 0.97
C GLY A 126 -9.65 13.09 1.72
N THR A 127 -8.83 12.07 1.47
CA THR A 127 -7.51 11.93 2.10
C THR A 127 -6.37 12.54 1.28
N ARG A 128 -6.59 12.84 -0.01
CA ARG A 128 -5.59 13.42 -0.90
C ARG A 128 -5.21 14.85 -0.49
N THR A 129 -3.92 15.07 -0.27
CA THR A 129 -3.35 16.34 0.18
C THR A 129 -1.90 16.49 -0.30
N LYS A 130 -1.37 17.72 -0.32
CA LYS A 130 0.07 18.00 -0.50
C LYS A 130 0.83 18.07 0.83
N ASP A 131 0.09 18.09 1.94
CA ASP A 131 0.63 18.08 3.30
C ASP A 131 0.71 16.65 3.86
N PHE A 132 1.04 16.54 5.15
CA PHE A 132 0.96 15.28 5.88
C PHE A 132 -0.47 14.70 5.93
N VAL A 133 -0.58 13.40 5.71
CA VAL A 133 -1.83 12.61 5.83
C VAL A 133 -1.62 11.48 6.83
N SER A 134 -2.63 11.26 7.69
CA SER A 134 -2.68 10.13 8.62
C SER A 134 -3.79 9.18 8.17
N CYS A 135 -3.46 7.90 7.99
CA CYS A 135 -4.41 6.91 7.47
C CYS A 135 -5.02 6.03 8.58
N PRO A 136 -6.28 5.58 8.41
CA PRO A 136 -6.88 4.61 9.33
C PRO A 136 -6.06 3.32 9.41
N GLY A 137 -5.99 2.71 10.59
CA GLY A 137 -5.32 1.42 10.79
C GLY A 137 -3.80 1.49 11.01
N GLN A 138 -3.16 2.65 10.82
CA GLN A 138 -1.75 2.83 11.17
C GLN A 138 -1.58 2.94 12.70
N THR A 139 -1.31 1.82 13.35
CA THR A 139 -0.96 1.80 14.78
C THR A 139 0.39 2.51 14.98
N ASN A 140 0.44 3.49 15.89
CA ASN A 140 1.61 4.35 16.18
C ASN A 140 1.94 5.45 15.16
N SER A 141 1.04 5.79 14.24
CA SER A 141 1.21 6.98 13.40
C SER A 141 0.72 8.24 14.12
N LEU A 142 1.45 9.35 13.97
CA LEU A 142 1.04 10.64 14.50
C LEU A 142 -0.25 11.10 13.80
N THR A 143 -1.16 11.72 14.56
CA THR A 143 -2.26 12.45 13.94
C THR A 143 -1.72 13.69 13.20
N VAL A 144 -2.57 14.28 12.36
CA VAL A 144 -2.21 15.52 11.65
C VAL A 144 -1.80 16.64 12.61
N CYS A 145 -2.49 16.80 13.75
CA CYS A 145 -2.11 17.82 14.74
C CYS A 145 -0.76 17.48 15.39
N GLN A 146 -0.57 16.24 15.84
CA GLN A 146 0.65 15.83 16.53
C GLN A 146 1.89 15.94 15.63
N TYR A 147 1.77 15.53 14.36
CA TYR A 147 2.82 15.71 13.37
C TYR A 147 3.16 17.20 13.22
N LYS A 148 2.17 18.06 13.03
CA LYS A 148 2.38 19.51 12.91
C LYS A 148 2.99 20.13 14.18
N HIS A 149 2.55 19.72 15.36
CA HIS A 149 3.13 20.15 16.63
C HIS A 149 4.61 19.75 16.70
N GLN A 150 4.96 18.50 16.34
CA GLN A 150 6.33 18.02 16.36
C GLN A 150 7.24 18.76 15.36
N VAL A 151 6.84 18.90 14.09
CA VAL A 151 7.69 19.55 13.10
C VAL A 151 7.85 21.06 13.33
N SER A 152 6.80 21.72 13.83
CA SER A 152 6.84 23.14 14.21
C SER A 152 7.56 23.39 15.54
N SER A 153 7.75 22.39 16.41
CA SER A 153 8.50 22.58 17.66
C SER A 153 10.00 22.34 17.50
N VAL A 154 10.40 21.44 16.58
CA VAL A 154 11.79 21.03 16.41
C VAL A 154 12.55 21.89 15.39
N ASN A 155 11.89 22.36 14.32
CA ASN A 155 12.53 23.07 13.20
C ASN A 155 11.84 24.41 12.85
N ALA A 156 11.31 25.12 13.85
CA ALA A 156 10.54 26.33 13.60
C ALA A 156 11.39 27.51 13.11
N ALA A 157 11.04 28.04 11.94
CA ALA A 157 11.34 29.43 11.61
C ALA A 157 10.78 30.37 12.71
N PRO A 158 11.43 31.50 13.01
CA PRO A 158 10.92 32.47 13.98
C PRO A 158 9.47 32.85 13.67
N GLY A 159 8.56 32.64 14.63
CA GLY A 159 7.13 32.93 14.47
C GLY A 159 6.30 31.82 13.81
N ALA A 160 6.88 30.64 13.57
CA ALA A 160 6.12 29.45 13.17
C ALA A 160 5.05 29.10 14.21
N PHE A 161 3.87 28.73 13.72
CA PHE A 161 2.75 28.36 14.57
C PHE A 161 2.88 26.89 15.00
N VAL A 162 2.85 26.66 16.32
CA VAL A 162 2.82 25.33 16.92
C VAL A 162 1.38 25.04 17.36
N PRO A 163 0.66 24.12 16.69
CA PRO A 163 -0.73 23.84 17.03
C PRO A 163 -0.84 23.10 18.36
N GLN A 164 -1.85 23.43 19.16
CA GLN A 164 -2.18 22.71 20.39
C GLN A 164 -3.03 21.48 20.06
N CYS A 165 -2.66 20.33 20.62
CA CYS A 165 -3.36 19.07 20.39
C CYS A 165 -3.98 18.55 21.69
N ARG A 166 -5.15 17.92 21.58
CA ARG A 166 -5.79 17.18 22.66
C ARG A 166 -5.06 15.85 22.89
N SER A 167 -5.40 15.16 23.98
CA SER A 167 -4.84 13.84 24.32
C SER A 167 -5.18 12.75 23.31
N ASP A 168 -6.32 12.86 22.61
CA ASP A 168 -6.71 11.98 21.51
C ASP A 168 -5.96 12.28 20.20
N GLY A 169 -5.06 13.28 20.20
CA GLY A 169 -4.32 13.75 19.04
C GLY A 169 -5.12 14.64 18.10
N GLY A 170 -6.41 14.91 18.36
CA GLY A 170 -7.16 15.93 17.64
C GLY A 170 -6.63 17.34 17.92
N TYR A 171 -7.00 18.32 17.09
CA TYR A 171 -6.74 19.72 17.42
C TYR A 171 -7.53 20.11 18.68
N ASP A 172 -6.90 20.86 19.59
CA ASP A 172 -7.67 21.57 20.62
C ASP A 172 -8.64 22.53 19.92
N VAL A 173 -9.90 22.53 20.36
CA VAL A 173 -10.95 23.35 19.74
C VAL A 173 -10.65 24.84 19.83
N VAL A 174 -9.78 25.24 20.76
CA VAL A 174 -9.19 26.59 20.84
C VAL A 174 -7.71 26.51 20.45
N GLN A 175 -7.32 27.28 19.44
CA GLN A 175 -5.92 27.49 19.09
C GLN A 175 -5.49 28.91 19.45
N CYS A 176 -4.24 29.08 19.85
CA CYS A 176 -3.69 30.39 20.22
C CYS A 176 -2.37 30.64 19.51
N ARG A 177 -2.18 31.84 18.96
CA ARG A 177 -0.95 32.30 18.32
C ARG A 177 -0.60 33.70 18.83
N GLY A 178 0.49 33.80 19.59
CA GLY A 178 0.86 35.07 20.23
C GLY A 178 -0.21 35.51 21.23
N ALA A 179 -0.73 36.73 21.07
CA ALA A 179 -1.73 37.32 21.97
C ALA A 179 -3.20 37.09 21.54
N VAL A 180 -3.45 36.22 20.55
CA VAL A 180 -4.81 35.95 20.04
C VAL A 180 -5.13 34.46 20.10
N CYS A 181 -6.38 34.13 20.41
CA CYS A 181 -6.95 32.79 20.36
C CYS A 181 -8.19 32.76 19.46
N TYR A 182 -8.50 31.62 18.87
CA TYR A 182 -9.63 31.41 17.96
C TYR A 182 -10.13 29.96 18.02
N CYS A 183 -11.38 29.72 17.63
CA CYS A 183 -11.91 28.37 17.49
C CYS A 183 -11.41 27.73 16.19
N VAL A 184 -11.25 26.41 16.17
CA VAL A 184 -10.93 25.64 14.97
C VAL A 184 -11.90 24.47 14.75
N ASP A 185 -12.07 24.10 13.49
CA ASP A 185 -12.80 22.88 13.11
C ASP A 185 -11.97 21.61 13.37
N LYS A 186 -12.54 20.43 13.07
CA LYS A 186 -11.86 19.13 13.20
C LYS A 186 -10.55 18.99 12.39
N ARG A 187 -10.34 19.86 11.39
CA ARG A 187 -9.14 19.89 10.53
C ARG A 187 -8.11 20.92 11.04
N GLY A 188 -8.41 21.64 12.11
CA GLY A 188 -7.57 22.71 12.64
C GLY A 188 -7.70 24.02 11.88
N ILE A 189 -8.74 24.19 11.06
CA ILE A 189 -8.99 25.44 10.31
C ILE A 189 -9.79 26.40 11.19
N GLU A 190 -9.34 27.65 11.26
CA GLU A 190 -9.99 28.71 12.01
C GLU A 190 -11.45 28.91 11.58
N ILE A 191 -12.34 28.96 12.57
CA ILE A 191 -13.74 29.33 12.39
C ILE A 191 -13.82 30.86 12.37
N GLN A 192 -14.31 31.42 11.26
CA GLN A 192 -14.36 32.87 11.05
C GLN A 192 -15.18 33.57 12.15
N GLY A 193 -14.68 34.72 12.62
CA GLY A 193 -15.36 35.54 13.63
C GLY A 193 -15.14 35.09 15.09
N THR A 194 -14.32 34.06 15.34
CA THR A 194 -14.06 33.54 16.69
C THR A 194 -12.77 34.06 17.32
N ARG A 195 -11.99 34.87 16.58
CA ARG A 195 -10.69 35.40 17.02
C ARG A 195 -10.86 36.47 18.08
N LEU A 196 -10.25 36.25 19.25
CA LEU A 196 -10.25 37.17 20.39
C LEU A 196 -8.82 37.37 20.92
N PRO A 197 -8.45 38.60 21.36
CA PRO A 197 -7.28 38.82 22.18
C PRO A 197 -7.35 38.00 23.48
N ILE A 198 -6.22 37.48 23.96
CA ILE A 198 -6.16 36.75 25.24
C ILE A 198 -6.66 37.61 26.41
N ALA A 199 -6.47 38.93 26.32
CA ALA A 199 -6.99 39.90 27.29
C ALA A 199 -8.54 39.92 27.36
N ASP A 200 -9.23 39.58 26.27
CA ASP A 200 -10.68 39.68 26.13
C ASP A 200 -11.42 38.38 26.47
N LYS A 201 -10.70 37.38 27.01
CA LYS A 201 -11.10 36.01 27.40
C LYS A 201 -10.92 34.95 26.29
N ARG A 202 -10.90 33.68 26.72
CA ARG A 202 -10.82 32.50 25.82
C ARG A 202 -12.11 32.39 25.00
N PRO A 203 -12.05 32.17 23.67
CA PRO A 203 -13.23 32.01 22.84
C PRO A 203 -14.06 30.80 23.27
N ASN A 204 -15.38 30.92 23.12
CA ASN A 204 -16.33 29.85 23.41
C ASN A 204 -16.48 28.95 22.18
N CYS A 205 -15.89 27.76 22.27
CA CYS A 205 -15.89 26.68 21.31
C CYS A 205 -16.32 25.40 22.06
#